data_AF-A0A562IH80-F1
#
_entry.id   AF-A0A562IH80-F1
#
_cell.length_a   1.000
_cell.length_b   1.000
_cell.length_c   1.000
_cell.angle_alpha   90.00
_cell.angle_beta   90.00
_cell.angle_gamma   90.00
#
_symmetry.space_group_name_H-M   'P 1'
#
loop_
_entity.id
_entity.type
_entity.pdbx_description
1 polymer ?
#
loop_
_entity_poly.entity_id
_entity_poly.type
_entity_poly.pdbx_seq_one_letter_code
_entity_poly.pdbx_strand_id
1 'polypeptide(L)'
;MAGNYRGGPDVYYTCHHYGAFNTEPRIASYLGIAAGQIPPEHYFGTFRTFGMDGAGYTSDQERTTVDYGYGECRPAQPVPARYGHGVVAPHASFLALRYAEGDALRNLANLRRDFDAYGPGGFYDAVDVTSGQVSKRYLALDQGMVLAALGNALAHDVLRRPFSGGAMKERVAPLMRMEEFSVPRGPRP
;
A
#
# COMPACT_ATOMS: atom_id res chain seq x y z
N MET A 1 -17.64 -20.87 -2.22
CA MET A 1 -19.01 -20.39 -2.47
C MET A 1 -19.14 -20.00 -3.93
N ALA A 2 -20.22 -20.41 -4.59
CA ALA A 2 -20.51 -19.94 -5.95
C ALA A 2 -21.06 -18.52 -5.88
N GLY A 3 -20.61 -17.65 -6.76
CA GLY A 3 -21.17 -16.32 -6.90
C GLY A 3 -20.68 -15.61 -8.15
N ASN A 4 -21.37 -14.55 -8.52
CA ASN A 4 -20.97 -13.67 -9.61
C ASN A 4 -20.72 -12.27 -9.04
N TYR A 5 -19.46 -11.88 -8.90
CA TYR A 5 -19.16 -10.52 -8.47
C TYR A 5 -19.61 -9.55 -9.58
N ARG A 6 -20.79 -8.92 -9.39
CA ARG A 6 -21.43 -7.92 -10.27
C ARG A 6 -22.00 -8.44 -11.61
N GLY A 7 -22.63 -9.62 -11.61
CA GLY A 7 -23.54 -10.03 -12.71
C GLY A 7 -22.88 -10.76 -13.89
N GLY A 8 -21.68 -11.31 -13.71
CA GLY A 8 -21.04 -12.24 -14.65
C GLY A 8 -21.49 -13.71 -14.48
N PRO A 9 -20.84 -14.66 -15.17
CA PRO A 9 -21.03 -16.08 -14.90
C PRO A 9 -20.55 -16.44 -13.50
N ASP A 10 -21.23 -17.38 -12.85
CA ASP A 10 -20.88 -17.84 -11.52
C ASP A 10 -19.48 -18.48 -11.51
N VAL A 11 -18.64 -18.02 -10.58
CA VAL A 11 -17.33 -18.60 -10.30
C VAL A 11 -17.27 -19.12 -8.88
N TYR A 12 -16.45 -20.15 -8.65
CA TYR A 12 -16.24 -20.71 -7.33
C TYR A 12 -15.19 -19.90 -6.57
N TYR A 13 -15.62 -19.16 -5.55
CA TYR A 13 -14.74 -18.50 -4.59
C TYR A 13 -14.32 -19.46 -3.48
N THR A 14 -13.04 -19.44 -3.11
CA THR A 14 -12.58 -19.99 -1.83
C THR A 14 -12.90 -19.02 -0.69
N CYS A 15 -13.00 -19.50 0.56
CA CYS A 15 -13.11 -18.61 1.71
C CYS A 15 -11.83 -17.77 1.96
N HIS A 16 -10.73 -18.11 1.27
CA HIS A 16 -9.52 -17.29 1.20
C HIS A 16 -9.66 -16.26 0.08
N HIS A 17 -9.40 -14.99 0.38
CA HIS A 17 -9.47 -13.91 -0.58
C HIS A 17 -8.31 -12.92 -0.40
N TYR A 18 -7.55 -12.69 -1.47
CA TYR A 18 -6.64 -11.54 -1.61
C TYR A 18 -7.46 -10.34 -2.08
N GLY A 19 -8.25 -9.76 -1.18
CA GLY A 19 -9.27 -8.77 -1.52
C GLY A 19 -8.85 -7.31 -1.40
N ALA A 20 -7.70 -7.02 -0.78
CA ALA A 20 -7.30 -5.66 -0.47
C ALA A 20 -6.59 -5.00 -1.66
N PHE A 21 -7.20 -3.95 -2.19
CA PHE A 21 -6.69 -3.11 -3.25
C PHE A 21 -5.36 -2.44 -2.91
N ASN A 22 -5.11 -2.17 -1.62
CA ASN A 22 -3.86 -1.58 -1.13
C ASN A 22 -2.82 -2.64 -0.71
N THR A 23 -2.83 -3.81 -1.35
CA THR A 23 -1.80 -4.84 -1.14
C THR A 23 -0.97 -5.06 -2.39
N GLU A 24 0.20 -5.68 -2.21
CA GLU A 24 1.14 -6.14 -3.24
C GLU A 24 0.49 -6.74 -4.52
N PRO A 25 -0.60 -7.54 -4.47
CA PRO A 25 -1.26 -8.06 -5.68
C PRO A 25 -1.91 -7.02 -6.61
N ARG A 26 -1.98 -5.73 -6.25
CA ARG A 26 -2.50 -4.69 -7.17
C ARG A 26 -1.70 -4.66 -8.48
N ILE A 27 -0.40 -5.00 -8.41
CA ILE A 27 0.46 -5.10 -9.59
C ILE A 27 -0.05 -6.15 -10.59
N ALA A 28 -0.54 -7.29 -10.12
CA ALA A 28 -1.06 -8.35 -10.98
C ALA A 28 -2.34 -7.89 -11.71
N SER A 29 -3.20 -7.15 -11.01
CA SER A 29 -4.41 -6.56 -11.60
C SER A 29 -4.04 -5.53 -12.69
N TYR A 30 -3.06 -4.67 -12.44
CA TYR A 30 -2.58 -3.71 -13.41
C TYR A 30 -1.99 -4.37 -14.65
N LEU A 31 -1.13 -5.37 -14.45
CA LEU A 31 -0.52 -6.13 -15.55
C LEU A 31 -1.58 -6.86 -16.37
N GLY A 32 -2.54 -7.52 -15.73
CA GLY A 32 -3.62 -8.23 -16.43
C GLY A 32 -4.54 -7.29 -17.23
N ILE A 33 -4.90 -6.13 -16.67
CA ILE A 33 -5.68 -5.11 -17.38
C ILE A 33 -4.88 -4.53 -18.56
N ALA A 34 -3.61 -4.18 -18.32
CA ALA A 34 -2.72 -3.68 -19.37
C ALA A 34 -2.56 -4.71 -20.50
N ALA A 35 -2.41 -5.99 -20.17
CA ALA A 35 -2.34 -7.08 -21.14
C ALA A 35 -3.68 -7.39 -21.83
N GLY A 36 -4.80 -6.83 -21.37
CA GLY A 36 -6.15 -7.14 -21.86
C GLY A 36 -6.67 -8.52 -21.44
N GLN A 37 -6.04 -9.13 -20.43
CA GLN A 37 -6.41 -10.42 -19.88
C GLN A 37 -7.46 -10.31 -18.77
N ILE A 38 -7.53 -9.14 -18.11
CA ILE A 38 -8.48 -8.85 -17.04
C ILE A 38 -9.35 -7.65 -17.47
N PRO A 39 -10.69 -7.73 -17.32
CA PRO A 39 -11.58 -6.64 -17.68
C PRO A 39 -11.38 -5.40 -16.77
N PRO A 40 -11.53 -4.16 -17.29
CA PRO A 40 -11.31 -2.93 -16.53
C PRO A 40 -12.13 -2.79 -15.24
N GLU A 41 -13.34 -3.35 -15.21
CA GLU A 41 -14.27 -3.33 -14.08
C GLU A 41 -13.68 -3.97 -12.82
N HIS A 42 -12.73 -4.90 -12.99
CA HIS A 42 -11.96 -5.52 -11.90
C HIS A 42 -11.28 -4.48 -11.01
N TYR A 43 -10.83 -3.35 -11.59
CA TYR A 43 -10.18 -2.26 -10.85
C TYR A 43 -11.05 -1.72 -9.70
N PHE A 44 -12.37 -1.74 -9.86
CA PHE A 44 -13.34 -1.26 -8.87
C PHE A 44 -13.95 -2.37 -8.01
N GLY A 45 -13.56 -3.63 -8.25
CA GLY A 45 -14.12 -4.78 -7.55
C GLY A 45 -13.40 -5.18 -6.26
N THR A 46 -12.15 -4.76 -6.09
CA THR A 46 -11.35 -5.09 -4.90
C THR A 46 -11.64 -4.14 -3.74
N PHE A 47 -11.68 -4.65 -2.51
CA PHE A 47 -11.87 -3.88 -1.28
C PHE A 47 -10.79 -2.83 -1.12
N ARG A 48 -11.15 -1.57 -0.81
CA ARG A 48 -10.17 -0.46 -0.73
C ARG A 48 -9.39 -0.43 0.58
N THR A 49 -9.97 -0.99 1.64
CA THR A 49 -9.42 -1.05 2.99
C THR A 49 -9.15 -2.50 3.35
N PHE A 50 -8.09 -2.73 4.13
CA PHE A 50 -7.76 -4.04 4.66
C PHE A 50 -8.89 -4.59 5.53
N GLY A 51 -9.03 -5.92 5.45
CA GLY A 51 -9.75 -6.79 6.38
C GLY A 51 -9.19 -8.20 6.24
N MET A 52 -7.87 -8.37 6.34
CA MET A 52 -7.24 -9.67 6.19
C MET A 52 -7.36 -10.50 7.46
N ASP A 53 -8.07 -11.64 7.37
CA ASP A 53 -7.96 -12.86 8.20
C ASP A 53 -8.09 -12.72 9.74
N GLY A 54 -8.65 -13.73 10.43
CA GLY A 54 -8.80 -13.77 11.89
C GLY A 54 -7.50 -13.63 12.71
N ALA A 55 -6.31 -13.67 12.09
CA ALA A 55 -5.02 -13.39 12.73
C ALA A 55 -4.06 -12.48 11.94
N GLY A 56 -4.50 -11.75 10.90
CA GLY A 56 -3.65 -11.01 9.95
C GLY A 56 -2.62 -9.99 10.51
N TYR A 57 -1.91 -9.30 9.59
CA TYR A 57 -1.03 -8.17 9.94
C TYR A 57 -1.88 -7.01 10.44
N THR A 58 -1.70 -6.69 11.71
CA THR A 58 -2.40 -5.59 12.35
C THR A 58 -1.70 -4.28 12.10
N SER A 59 -2.43 -3.17 12.15
CA SER A 59 -1.86 -1.84 11.89
C SER A 59 -0.82 -1.42 12.94
N ASP A 60 -0.82 -2.07 14.09
CA ASP A 60 -0.06 -1.75 15.30
C ASP A 60 0.16 -3.02 16.16
N GLN A 61 0.93 -2.87 17.24
CA GLN A 61 1.25 -3.94 18.18
C GLN A 61 0.03 -4.40 18.99
N GLU A 62 -0.95 -3.51 19.19
CA GLU A 62 -2.21 -3.74 19.90
C GLU A 62 -3.21 -4.59 19.12
N ARG A 63 -2.84 -4.96 17.90
CA ARG A 63 -3.63 -5.79 17.03
C ARG A 63 -4.94 -5.15 16.58
N THR A 64 -4.93 -3.85 16.32
CA THR A 64 -6.09 -3.12 15.80
C THR A 64 -6.43 -3.61 14.40
N THR A 65 -7.67 -4.08 14.22
CA THR A 65 -8.19 -4.62 12.95
C THR A 65 -9.49 -3.92 12.54
N VAL A 66 -9.65 -3.66 11.25
CA VAL A 66 -10.94 -3.31 10.65
C VAL A 66 -11.43 -4.50 9.85
N ASP A 67 -12.59 -5.05 10.18
CA ASP A 67 -13.18 -6.20 9.49
C ASP A 67 -14.64 -5.91 9.14
N TYR A 68 -14.92 -5.64 7.87
CA TYR A 68 -16.26 -5.36 7.37
C TYR A 68 -17.11 -6.62 7.14
N GLY A 69 -16.59 -7.82 7.47
CA GLY A 69 -17.27 -9.08 7.19
C GLY A 69 -17.26 -9.44 5.71
N TYR A 70 -17.87 -10.57 5.37
CA TYR A 70 -18.00 -11.04 3.99
C TYR A 70 -19.25 -11.90 3.82
N GLY A 71 -20.32 -11.31 3.27
CA GLY A 71 -21.55 -12.01 2.91
C GLY A 71 -22.00 -13.02 3.99
N GLU A 72 -22.18 -14.27 3.60
CA GLU A 72 -22.49 -15.38 4.51
C GLU A 72 -21.25 -16.08 5.11
N CYS A 73 -20.02 -15.75 4.67
CA CYS A 73 -18.80 -16.37 5.20
C CYS A 73 -18.45 -15.91 6.61
N ARG A 74 -18.63 -14.61 6.92
CA ARG A 74 -18.16 -13.99 8.16
C ARG A 74 -18.94 -12.71 8.46
N PRO A 75 -19.47 -12.50 9.67
CA PRO A 75 -20.08 -11.23 10.07
C PRO A 75 -19.03 -10.11 10.18
N ALA A 76 -19.46 -8.86 9.98
CA ALA A 76 -18.63 -7.69 10.24
C ALA A 76 -18.28 -7.56 11.72
N GLN A 77 -17.08 -7.10 12.02
CA GLN A 77 -16.68 -6.71 13.38
C GLN A 77 -16.87 -5.20 13.57
N PRO A 78 -17.06 -4.74 14.83
CA PRO A 78 -17.11 -3.33 15.14
C PRO A 78 -15.83 -2.60 14.67
N VAL A 79 -16.00 -1.42 14.08
CA VAL A 79 -14.86 -0.56 13.72
C VAL A 79 -14.17 -0.09 15.01
N PRO A 80 -12.84 -0.18 15.12
CA PRO A 80 -12.11 0.29 16.29
C PRO A 80 -12.37 1.76 16.58
N ALA A 81 -12.69 2.09 17.82
CA ALA A 81 -12.91 3.47 18.26
C ALA A 81 -11.61 4.26 18.45
N ARG A 82 -10.47 3.56 18.57
CA ARG A 82 -9.13 4.13 18.76
C ARG A 82 -8.11 3.24 18.07
N TYR A 83 -7.05 3.86 17.56
CA TYR A 83 -5.83 3.20 17.09
C TYR A 83 -4.80 3.24 18.22
N GLY A 84 -3.94 2.22 18.31
CA GLY A 84 -2.93 2.07 19.35
C GLY A 84 -1.71 2.97 19.14
N HIS A 85 -0.54 2.47 19.50
CA HIS A 85 0.74 3.14 19.36
C HIS A 85 1.01 3.50 17.88
N GLY A 86 1.46 4.73 17.65
CA GLY A 86 1.85 5.19 16.31
C GLY A 86 3.12 4.49 15.85
N VAL A 87 2.98 3.44 15.04
CA VAL A 87 4.12 2.80 14.37
C VAL A 87 4.31 3.43 12.99
N VAL A 88 5.52 3.89 12.71
CA VAL A 88 5.89 4.49 11.42
C VAL A 88 7.01 3.70 10.75
N ALA A 89 6.91 3.53 9.44
CA ALA A 89 7.94 2.89 8.63
C ALA A 89 8.72 3.95 7.85
N PRO A 90 10.05 4.05 8.01
CA PRO A 90 10.86 5.03 7.28
C PRO A 90 10.71 4.95 5.76
N HIS A 91 10.52 3.75 5.19
CA HIS A 91 10.36 3.57 3.73
C HIS A 91 9.19 4.41 3.16
N ALA A 92 8.13 4.65 3.94
CA ALA A 92 6.99 5.46 3.51
C ALA A 92 7.40 6.92 3.23
N SER A 93 8.36 7.46 3.99
CA SER A 93 8.89 8.80 3.74
C SER A 93 9.73 8.83 2.45
N PHE A 94 10.47 7.76 2.14
CA PHE A 94 11.18 7.67 0.86
C PHE A 94 10.20 7.68 -0.33
N LEU A 95 9.09 6.92 -0.25
CA LEU A 95 8.06 6.91 -1.29
C LEU A 95 7.46 8.30 -1.56
N ALA A 96 7.46 9.18 -0.55
CA ALA A 96 6.97 10.56 -0.65
C ALA A 96 7.97 11.56 -1.27
N LEU A 97 9.25 11.20 -1.45
CA LEU A 97 10.31 12.12 -1.89
C LEU A 97 9.96 12.91 -3.15
N ARG A 98 9.27 12.28 -4.10
CA ARG A 98 8.88 12.91 -5.37
C ARG A 98 7.72 13.90 -5.29
N TYR A 99 7.00 13.89 -4.18
CA TYR A 99 5.76 14.65 -4.01
C TYR A 99 5.92 15.73 -2.94
N ALA A 100 6.68 15.42 -1.88
CA ALA A 100 6.90 16.30 -0.74
C ALA A 100 8.34 16.14 -0.24
N GLU A 101 9.32 16.41 -1.10
CA GLU A 101 10.75 16.18 -0.84
C GLU A 101 11.20 16.78 0.50
N GLY A 102 10.89 18.06 0.73
CA GLY A 102 11.28 18.75 1.96
C GLY A 102 10.68 18.12 3.22
N ASP A 103 9.40 17.75 3.19
CA ASP A 103 8.73 17.09 4.32
C ASP A 103 9.28 15.67 4.54
N ALA A 104 9.47 14.92 3.47
CA ALA A 104 10.03 13.57 3.51
C ALA A 104 11.44 13.54 4.13
N LEU A 105 12.32 14.43 3.66
CA LEU A 105 13.68 14.54 4.18
C LEU A 105 13.71 15.03 5.64
N ARG A 106 12.86 16.00 6.00
CA ARG A 106 12.71 16.42 7.41
C ARG A 106 12.26 15.27 8.30
N ASN A 107 11.28 14.49 7.86
CA ASN A 107 10.80 13.35 8.64
C ASN A 107 11.89 12.27 8.81
N LEU A 108 12.60 11.91 7.73
CA LEU A 108 13.73 10.98 7.80
C LEU A 108 14.85 11.49 8.72
N ALA A 109 15.15 12.79 8.68
CA ALA A 109 16.13 13.40 9.57
C ALA A 109 15.70 13.33 11.04
N ASN A 110 14.43 13.62 11.33
CA ASN A 110 13.87 13.47 12.69
C ASN A 110 13.95 12.01 13.15
N LEU A 111 13.54 11.06 12.31
CA LEU A 111 13.62 9.63 12.64
C LEU A 111 15.05 9.17 12.96
N ARG A 112 16.03 9.64 12.19
CA ARG A 112 17.45 9.33 12.43
C ARG A 112 18.01 10.02 13.67
N ARG A 113 17.55 11.23 13.99
CA ARG A 113 18.02 12.01 15.15
C ARG A 113 17.44 11.48 16.45
N ASP A 114 16.15 11.20 16.45
CA ASP A 114 15.37 10.97 17.67
C ASP A 114 15.30 9.48 18.06
N PHE A 115 15.63 8.57 17.13
CA PHE A 115 15.57 7.13 17.35
C PHE A 115 16.81 6.42 16.80
N ASP A 116 17.16 5.27 17.39
CA ASP A 116 18.24 4.38 16.92
C ASP A 116 17.80 3.56 15.69
N ALA A 117 17.28 4.27 14.69
CA ALA A 117 16.57 3.74 13.53
C ALA A 117 17.44 3.55 12.28
N TYR A 118 18.75 3.82 12.37
CA TYR A 118 19.67 3.78 11.22
C TYR A 118 20.90 2.92 11.51
N GLY A 119 21.13 1.91 10.68
CA GLY A 119 22.27 1.01 10.78
C GLY A 119 23.03 0.83 9.46
N PRO A 120 23.88 -0.21 9.35
CA PRO A 120 24.72 -0.43 8.18
C PRO A 120 23.96 -0.60 6.85
N GLY A 121 22.72 -1.06 6.90
CA GLY A 121 21.83 -1.22 5.74
C GLY A 121 20.92 -0.03 5.49
N GLY A 122 21.11 1.09 6.21
CA GLY A 122 20.21 2.25 6.15
C GLY A 122 19.17 2.24 7.27
N PHE A 123 17.97 2.76 6.98
CA PHE A 123 16.88 2.75 7.96
C PHE A 123 16.36 1.33 8.21
N TYR A 124 16.12 1.02 9.47
CA TYR A 124 15.41 -0.19 9.87
C TYR A 124 13.91 -0.12 9.52
N ASP A 125 13.24 -1.25 9.64
CA ASP A 125 11.85 -1.52 9.24
C ASP A 125 10.83 -0.52 9.81
N ALA A 126 10.78 -0.36 11.13
CA ALA A 126 9.75 0.45 11.78
C ALA A 126 10.19 1.02 13.14
N VAL A 127 9.55 2.13 13.52
CA VAL A 127 9.69 2.81 14.80
C VAL A 127 8.32 3.00 15.42
N ASP A 128 8.14 2.57 16.67
CA ASP A 128 7.03 3.03 17.50
C ASP A 128 7.41 4.41 18.07
N VAL A 129 6.75 5.46 17.60
CA VAL A 129 7.09 6.84 18.00
C VAL A 129 6.61 7.20 19.40
N THR A 130 5.78 6.35 20.01
CA THR A 130 5.29 6.54 21.38
C THR A 130 6.24 5.90 22.39
N SER A 131 6.66 4.65 22.15
CA SER A 131 7.57 3.94 23.06
C SER A 131 9.06 4.17 22.75
N GLY A 132 9.38 4.62 21.53
CA GLY A 132 10.75 4.72 21.02
C GLY A 132 11.36 3.37 20.62
N GLN A 133 10.57 2.28 20.65
CA GLN A 133 11.04 0.97 20.22
C GLN A 133 11.32 0.95 18.72
N VAL A 134 12.48 0.40 18.34
CA VAL A 134 12.89 0.24 16.95
C VAL A 134 12.92 -1.24 16.58
N SER A 135 12.22 -1.60 15.50
CA SER A 135 12.32 -2.92 14.87
C SER A 135 13.62 -2.99 14.06
N LYS A 136 14.73 -3.43 14.67
CA LYS A 136 16.06 -3.53 14.02
C LYS A 136 16.16 -4.70 13.03
N ARG A 137 15.33 -4.66 11.98
CA ARG A 137 15.30 -5.60 10.87
C ARG A 137 15.42 -4.83 9.56
N TYR A 138 15.94 -5.51 8.55
CA TYR A 138 15.89 -5.05 7.17
C TYR A 138 15.02 -6.01 6.38
N LEU A 139 13.86 -5.55 5.92
CA LEU A 139 13.03 -6.32 4.99
C LEU A 139 13.43 -5.98 3.56
N ALA A 140 13.64 -6.99 2.73
CA ALA A 140 14.02 -6.79 1.33
C ALA A 140 12.96 -5.97 0.57
N LEU A 141 11.68 -6.13 0.93
CA LEU A 141 10.57 -5.35 0.40
C LEU A 141 10.76 -3.84 0.68
N ASP A 142 10.93 -3.47 1.95
CA ASP A 142 11.13 -2.09 2.39
C ASP A 142 12.36 -1.45 1.75
N GLN A 143 13.49 -2.15 1.79
CA GLN A 143 14.73 -1.66 1.20
C GLN A 143 14.60 -1.53 -0.33
N GLY A 144 13.88 -2.46 -0.97
CA GLY A 144 13.55 -2.38 -2.39
C GLY A 144 12.71 -1.14 -2.72
N MET A 145 11.70 -0.83 -1.90
CA MET A 145 10.89 0.38 -2.07
C MET A 145 11.70 1.66 -1.85
N VAL A 146 12.62 1.68 -0.88
CA VAL A 146 13.54 2.80 -0.64
C VAL A 146 14.41 3.04 -1.88
N LEU A 147 15.08 1.99 -2.38
CA LEU A 147 15.92 2.08 -3.58
C LEU A 147 15.11 2.52 -4.80
N ALA A 148 13.90 2.01 -4.96
CA ALA A 148 13.04 2.38 -6.07
C ALA A 148 12.60 3.84 -6.01
N ALA A 149 12.25 4.33 -4.82
CA ALA A 149 11.89 5.72 -4.60
C ALA A 149 13.07 6.66 -4.88
N LEU A 150 14.27 6.32 -4.40
CA LEU A 150 15.50 7.06 -4.67
C LEU A 150 15.83 7.08 -6.17
N GLY A 151 15.75 5.94 -6.85
CA GLY A 151 15.94 5.87 -8.30
C GLY A 151 14.95 6.75 -9.05
N ASN A 152 13.69 6.80 -8.60
CA ASN A 152 12.71 7.69 -9.21
C ASN A 152 12.98 9.18 -8.93
N ALA A 153 13.38 9.53 -7.70
CA ALA A 153 13.65 10.92 -7.31
C ALA A 153 14.94 11.47 -7.93
N LEU A 154 16.03 10.69 -7.89
CA LEU A 154 17.38 11.12 -8.24
C LEU A 154 17.75 10.82 -9.70
N ALA A 155 17.22 9.73 -10.27
CA ALA A 155 17.51 9.32 -11.64
C ALA A 155 16.32 9.53 -12.58
N HIS A 156 15.54 10.59 -12.33
CA HIS A 156 14.44 11.03 -13.18
C HIS A 156 13.50 9.88 -13.59
N ASP A 157 12.86 9.21 -12.62
CA ASP A 157 11.89 8.15 -12.89
C ASP A 157 12.42 6.95 -13.67
N VAL A 158 13.69 6.56 -13.46
CA VAL A 158 14.31 5.43 -14.16
C VAL A 158 13.52 4.11 -14.04
N LEU A 159 12.83 3.88 -12.91
CA LEU A 159 11.99 2.69 -12.73
C LEU A 159 10.53 2.94 -13.13
N ARG A 160 9.99 4.13 -12.83
CA ARG A 160 8.59 4.45 -13.13
C ARG A 160 8.33 4.63 -14.63
N ARG A 161 9.21 5.29 -15.38
CA ARG A 161 9.05 5.57 -16.81
C ARG A 161 8.78 4.30 -17.64
N PRO A 162 9.61 3.25 -17.58
CA PRO A 162 9.36 2.04 -18.37
C PRO A 162 8.06 1.35 -17.97
N PHE A 163 7.68 1.40 -16.68
CA PHE A 163 6.47 0.75 -16.20
C PHE A 163 5.17 1.50 -16.56
N SER A 164 5.22 2.82 -16.67
CA SER A 164 4.02 3.66 -16.81
C SER A 164 3.66 4.04 -18.27
N GLY A 165 4.39 3.52 -19.25
CA GLY A 165 4.14 3.73 -20.68
C GLY A 165 3.15 2.73 -21.30
N GLY A 166 2.94 2.86 -22.63
CA GLY A 166 2.18 1.92 -23.45
C GLY A 166 0.82 1.52 -22.87
N ALA A 167 0.57 0.20 -22.84
CA ALA A 167 -0.71 -0.35 -22.38
C ALA A 167 -1.06 0.03 -20.93
N MET A 168 -0.07 0.25 -20.06
CA MET A 168 -0.31 0.74 -18.70
C MET A 168 -0.93 2.15 -18.73
N LYS A 169 -0.38 3.03 -19.56
CA LYS A 169 -0.90 4.39 -19.76
C LYS A 169 -2.27 4.40 -20.43
N GLU A 170 -2.47 3.53 -21.41
CA GLU A 170 -3.67 3.51 -22.24
C GLU A 170 -4.87 2.87 -21.53
N ARG A 171 -4.64 1.80 -20.77
CA ARG A 171 -5.73 0.98 -20.21
C ARG A 171 -5.91 1.14 -18.71
N VAL A 172 -4.83 1.35 -17.96
CA VAL A 172 -4.89 1.43 -16.49
C VAL A 172 -5.00 2.87 -16.01
N ALA A 173 -4.23 3.80 -16.58
CA ALA A 173 -4.24 5.19 -16.13
C ALA A 173 -5.63 5.88 -16.20
N PRO A 174 -6.50 5.64 -17.19
CA PRO A 174 -7.86 6.19 -17.17
C PRO A 174 -8.67 5.71 -15.97
N LEU A 175 -8.49 4.45 -15.56
CA LEU A 175 -9.15 3.87 -14.38
C LEU A 175 -8.69 4.57 -13.10
N MET A 176 -7.37 4.76 -12.97
CA MET A 176 -6.79 5.46 -11.83
C MET A 176 -7.21 6.92 -11.73
N ARG A 177 -7.43 7.61 -12.87
CA ARG A 177 -7.84 9.03 -12.88
C ARG A 177 -9.25 9.27 -12.38
N MET A 178 -10.11 8.25 -12.38
CA MET A 178 -11.44 8.36 -11.79
C MET A 178 -11.41 8.37 -10.27
N GLU A 179 -10.28 8.02 -9.63
CA GLU A 179 -10.15 8.04 -8.19
C GLU A 179 -9.93 9.48 -7.67
N GLU A 180 -10.81 9.91 -6.78
CA GLU A 180 -10.65 11.12 -6.00
C GLU A 180 -10.05 10.77 -4.63
N PHE A 181 -8.88 11.32 -4.32
CA PHE A 181 -8.22 11.13 -3.04
C PHE A 181 -8.49 12.33 -2.13
N SER A 182 -8.67 12.05 -0.84
CA SER A 182 -8.86 13.06 0.21
C SER A 182 -7.63 13.91 0.50
N VAL A 183 -6.48 13.59 -0.09
CA VAL A 183 -5.25 14.40 -0.01
C VAL A 183 -5.16 15.30 -1.24
N PRO A 184 -5.23 16.63 -1.08
CA PRO A 184 -5.19 17.55 -2.22
C PRO A 184 -3.83 17.47 -2.92
N ARG A 185 -3.86 17.48 -4.25
CA ARG A 185 -2.65 17.52 -5.08
C ARG A 185 -2.00 18.89 -4.94
N GLY A 186 -0.81 18.95 -4.34
CA GLY A 186 -0.01 20.18 -4.31
C GLY A 186 0.34 20.70 -5.71
N PRO A 187 0.76 21.97 -5.84
CA PRO A 187 1.17 22.54 -7.12
C PRO A 187 2.31 21.70 -7.74
N ARG A 188 2.28 21.52 -9.06
CA ARG A 188 3.39 20.86 -9.77
C ARG A 188 4.61 21.80 -9.76
N PRO A 189 5.83 21.30 -9.48
CA PRO A 189 7.05 22.05 -9.77
C PRO A 189 7.19 22.31 -11.28
#